data_AF-A0A699R7N8-F1
#
_entry.id   AF-A0A699R7N8-F1
#
_cell.length_a   1.000
_cell.length_b   1.000
_cell.length_c   1.000
_cell.angle_alpha   90.00
_cell.angle_beta   90.00
_cell.angle_gamma   90.00
#
_symmetry.space_group_name_H-M   'P 1'
#
loop_
_entity.id
_entity.type
_entity.pdbx_description
1 polymer ?
#
loop_
_entity_poly.entity_id
_entity_poly.type
_entity_poly.pdbx_seq_one_letter_code
_entity_poly.pdbx_strand_id
1 'polypeptide(L)'
;LGVPLCQILHCLLILLQLIEIVLFIVDSGCSKHMTGNLKLLINFVEKFLGMVKFGNDQIAPILGYGDLVQGAVTIKRVYYVEGLNHNLFSVGQFCDADLEVAFRKSTCFICDLKGNDLLIDHLCSSCELGKAKRNSFHSKLSPSSKRQLHLLHMDLCGPMRVASINGKRYVLVIMDDYSRYTWTHFLRSKDETPEVLIDFLRLV
;
A
#
# COMPACT_ATOMS: atom_id res chain seq x y z
N LEU A 1 -11.08 32.23 -20.52
CA LEU A 1 -10.34 33.35 -19.90
C LEU A 1 -9.41 32.76 -18.85
N GLY A 2 -8.11 32.72 -19.16
CA GLY A 2 -7.00 32.55 -18.21
C GLY A 2 -6.88 31.23 -17.47
N VAL A 3 -6.26 30.22 -18.10
CA VAL A 3 -5.49 29.25 -17.31
C VAL A 3 -4.34 30.05 -16.69
N PRO A 4 -4.18 30.10 -15.36
CA PRO A 4 -3.18 30.96 -14.74
C PRO A 4 -1.79 30.55 -15.24
N LEU A 5 -0.98 31.55 -15.64
CA LEU A 5 0.40 31.38 -16.09
C LEU A 5 1.26 30.55 -15.11
N CYS A 6 0.83 30.46 -13.84
CA CYS A 6 1.44 29.62 -12.80
C CYS A 6 1.30 28.11 -13.07
N GLN A 7 0.20 27.61 -13.65
CA GLN A 7 0.05 26.19 -13.95
C GLN A 7 0.81 25.74 -15.20
N ILE A 8 0.94 26.64 -16.19
CA ILE A 8 1.77 26.38 -17.38
C ILE A 8 3.25 26.50 -17.03
N LEU A 9 3.66 27.44 -16.18
CA LEU A 9 5.04 27.57 -15.72
C LEU A 9 5.45 26.47 -14.72
N HIS A 10 4.53 25.95 -13.90
CA HIS A 10 4.80 24.76 -13.06
C HIS A 10 4.93 23.49 -13.91
N CYS A 11 4.10 23.33 -14.96
CA CYS A 11 4.31 22.26 -15.94
C CYS A 11 5.59 22.45 -16.77
N LEU A 12 6.01 23.69 -17.07
CA LEU A 12 7.23 23.97 -17.84
C LEU A 12 8.52 23.88 -17.01
N LEU A 13 8.47 24.18 -15.70
CA LEU A 13 9.59 23.98 -14.76
C LEU A 13 9.80 22.50 -14.43
N ILE A 14 8.73 21.70 -14.41
CA ILE A 14 8.83 20.22 -14.32
C ILE A 14 9.38 19.63 -15.63
N LEU A 15 9.18 20.31 -16.78
CA LEU A 15 9.72 19.89 -18.08
C LEU A 15 11.18 20.30 -18.34
N LEU A 16 11.81 21.15 -17.52
CA LEU A 16 13.14 21.73 -17.80
C LEU A 16 14.21 21.56 -16.70
N GLN A 17 13.96 20.75 -15.66
CA GLN A 17 15.03 20.26 -14.78
C GLN A 17 15.25 18.75 -14.98
N LEU A 18 15.84 18.46 -16.13
CA LEU A 18 16.72 17.33 -16.46
C LEU A 18 17.17 16.49 -15.25
N ILE A 19 16.49 15.37 -15.01
CA ILE A 19 17.02 14.05 -14.62
C ILE A 19 15.84 13.09 -14.83
N GLU A 20 16.08 11.98 -15.51
CA GLU A 20 15.14 10.87 -15.62
C GLU A 20 14.81 10.39 -14.19
N ILE A 21 13.73 10.90 -13.56
CA ILE A 21 13.34 10.47 -12.21
C ILE A 21 12.79 9.07 -12.36
N VAL A 22 13.68 8.10 -12.20
CA VAL A 22 13.33 6.72 -12.02
C VAL A 22 12.58 6.64 -10.69
N LEU A 23 11.27 6.55 -10.76
CA LEU A 23 10.43 6.49 -9.56
C LEU A 23 10.68 5.15 -8.84
N PHE A 24 11.23 5.24 -7.64
CA PHE A 24 11.29 4.13 -6.68
C PHE A 24 10.16 4.32 -5.65
N ILE A 25 9.71 3.22 -5.07
CA ILE A 25 8.77 3.23 -3.95
C ILE A 25 9.54 2.70 -2.74
N VAL A 26 9.65 3.52 -1.71
CA VAL A 26 10.23 3.10 -0.42
C VAL A 26 9.21 2.27 0.36
N ASP A 27 9.41 0.96 0.35
CA ASP A 27 8.48 -0.03 0.89
C ASP A 27 9.07 -0.77 2.09
N SER A 28 8.29 -0.79 3.18
CA SER A 28 8.63 -1.53 4.40
C SER A 28 8.22 -3.00 4.35
N GLY A 29 7.30 -3.36 3.44
CA GLY A 29 6.93 -4.76 3.18
C GLY A 29 7.88 -5.47 2.22
N CYS A 30 8.78 -4.72 1.58
CA CYS A 30 9.71 -5.29 0.62
C CYS A 30 10.97 -5.82 1.32
N SER A 31 11.29 -7.09 1.11
CA SER A 31 12.47 -7.74 1.73
C SER A 31 13.79 -7.38 1.05
N LYS A 32 13.75 -6.94 -0.21
CA LYS A 32 14.93 -6.61 -1.00
C LYS A 32 14.71 -5.37 -1.87
N HIS A 33 15.74 -4.59 -2.17
CA HIS A 33 15.67 -3.59 -3.23
C HIS A 33 15.45 -4.32 -4.57
N MET A 34 14.49 -3.88 -5.37
CA MET A 34 14.10 -4.54 -6.61
C MET A 34 13.81 -3.53 -7.71
N THR A 35 14.09 -3.90 -8.95
CA THR A 35 13.71 -3.12 -10.14
C THR A 35 13.27 -4.03 -11.28
N GLY A 36 12.28 -3.56 -12.04
CA GLY A 36 11.89 -4.18 -13.32
C GLY A 36 12.62 -3.60 -14.52
N ASN A 37 13.51 -2.62 -14.32
CA ASN A 37 14.22 -1.94 -15.41
C ASN A 37 15.71 -2.23 -15.32
N LEU A 38 16.17 -3.16 -16.16
CA LEU A 38 17.57 -3.57 -16.23
C LEU A 38 18.53 -2.42 -16.55
N LYS A 39 18.08 -1.38 -17.27
CA LYS A 39 18.92 -0.24 -17.68
C LYS A 39 19.42 0.61 -16.50
N LEU A 40 18.77 0.47 -15.34
CA LEU A 40 19.13 1.17 -14.12
C LEU A 40 20.31 0.52 -13.40
N LEU A 41 20.57 -0.75 -13.69
CA LEU A 41 21.57 -1.53 -12.98
C LEU A 41 22.92 -1.44 -13.69
N ILE A 42 23.95 -1.15 -12.90
CA ILE A 42 25.35 -1.30 -13.28
C ILE A 42 25.92 -2.57 -12.63
N ASN A 43 27.03 -3.09 -13.15
CA ASN A 43 27.66 -4.33 -12.65
C ASN A 43 26.67 -5.51 -12.56
N PHE A 44 25.74 -5.60 -13.53
CA PHE A 44 24.69 -6.61 -13.50
C PHE A 44 25.29 -8.02 -13.63
N VAL A 45 24.85 -8.91 -12.73
CA VAL A 45 25.15 -10.33 -12.73
C VAL A 45 23.84 -11.07 -12.98
N GLU A 46 23.74 -11.66 -14.17
CA GLU A 46 22.63 -12.55 -14.51
C GLU A 46 22.75 -13.84 -13.70
N LYS A 47 21.78 -14.07 -12.83
CA LYS A 47 21.72 -15.24 -11.95
C LYS A 47 20.33 -15.41 -11.41
N PHE A 48 19.75 -16.59 -11.63
CA PHE A 48 18.50 -16.94 -10.98
C PHE A 48 18.67 -17.01 -9.45
N LEU A 49 17.90 -16.19 -8.73
CA LEU A 49 17.97 -16.07 -7.27
C LEU A 49 16.71 -16.58 -6.55
N GLY A 50 15.68 -16.97 -7.30
CA GLY A 50 14.41 -17.45 -6.77
C GLY A 50 13.22 -16.73 -7.39
N MET A 51 12.07 -16.87 -6.74
CA MET A 51 10.80 -16.29 -7.16
C MET A 51 10.32 -15.26 -6.14
N VAL A 52 9.67 -14.20 -6.60
CA VAL A 52 8.98 -13.20 -5.77
C VAL A 52 7.49 -13.32 -6.00
N LYS A 53 6.71 -13.35 -4.90
CA LYS A 53 5.26 -13.26 -4.95
C LYS A 53 4.85 -11.80 -4.75
N PHE A 54 4.12 -11.25 -5.70
CA PHE A 54 3.57 -9.91 -5.65
C PHE A 54 2.28 -9.85 -4.81
N GLY A 55 1.86 -8.65 -4.43
CA GLY A 55 0.62 -8.43 -3.67
C GLY A 55 -0.66 -8.81 -4.42
N ASN A 56 -0.60 -9.01 -5.73
CA ASN A 56 -1.70 -9.48 -6.59
C ASN A 56 -1.68 -11.00 -6.82
N ASP A 57 -0.97 -11.76 -5.97
CA ASP A 57 -0.74 -13.21 -6.06
C ASP A 57 0.02 -13.72 -7.29
N GLN A 58 0.47 -12.83 -8.18
CA GLN A 58 1.35 -13.20 -9.28
C GLN A 58 2.77 -13.50 -8.76
N ILE A 59 3.49 -14.35 -9.50
CA ILE A 59 4.84 -14.77 -9.16
C ILE A 59 5.76 -14.44 -10.34
N ALA A 60 6.91 -13.84 -10.06
CA ALA A 60 7.93 -13.53 -11.05
C ALA A 60 9.33 -14.01 -10.63
N PRO A 61 10.19 -14.40 -11.59
CA PRO A 61 11.56 -14.79 -11.30
C PRO A 61 12.45 -13.57 -11.02
N ILE A 62 13.38 -13.75 -10.09
CA ILE A 62 14.52 -12.85 -9.93
C ILE A 62 15.63 -13.35 -10.85
N LEU A 63 15.91 -12.60 -11.92
CA LEU A 63 16.83 -13.01 -12.98
C LEU A 63 18.27 -12.55 -12.77
N GLY A 64 18.52 -11.69 -11.79
CA GLY A 64 19.86 -11.27 -11.44
C GLY A 64 19.87 -10.15 -10.42
N TYR A 65 21.04 -9.55 -10.25
CA TYR A 65 21.22 -8.39 -9.41
C TYR A 65 22.31 -7.49 -9.96
N GLY A 66 22.24 -6.21 -9.65
CA GLY A 66 23.30 -5.24 -9.95
C GLY A 66 23.33 -4.15 -8.89
N ASP A 67 24.17 -3.17 -9.09
CA ASP A 67 24.21 -1.98 -8.25
C ASP A 67 23.42 -0.86 -8.94
N LEU A 68 22.79 0.00 -8.14
CA LEU A 68 22.07 1.17 -8.60
C LEU A 68 22.76 2.41 -8.06
N VAL A 69 23.03 3.39 -8.92
CA VAL A 69 23.58 4.67 -8.51
C VAL A 69 22.47 5.72 -8.55
N GLN A 70 22.24 6.37 -7.42
CA GLN A 70 21.27 7.47 -7.31
C GLN A 70 21.95 8.64 -6.61
N GLY A 71 22.29 9.69 -7.37
CA GLY A 71 23.10 10.79 -6.88
C GLY A 71 24.50 10.32 -6.45
N ALA A 72 24.88 10.62 -5.21
CA ALA A 72 26.17 10.21 -4.62
C ALA A 72 26.13 8.83 -3.95
N VAL A 73 24.98 8.15 -3.97
CA VAL A 73 24.75 6.91 -3.24
C VAL A 73 24.72 5.73 -4.20
N THR A 74 25.41 4.66 -3.82
CA THR A 74 25.34 3.38 -4.53
C THR A 74 24.59 2.37 -3.68
N ILE A 75 23.44 1.92 -4.17
CA ILE A 75 22.64 0.86 -3.56
C ILE A 75 23.12 -0.46 -4.16
N LYS A 76 23.72 -1.30 -3.32
CA LYS A 76 24.31 -2.56 -3.76
C LYS A 76 23.28 -3.68 -3.85
N ARG A 77 23.50 -4.60 -4.79
CA ARG A 77 22.71 -5.84 -4.93
C ARG A 77 21.20 -5.61 -5.06
N VAL A 78 20.78 -4.63 -5.86
CA VAL A 78 19.39 -4.45 -6.28
C VAL A 78 19.00 -5.60 -7.21
N TYR A 79 17.89 -6.26 -6.90
CA TYR A 79 17.43 -7.43 -7.65
C TYR A 79 16.67 -7.02 -8.91
N TYR A 80 16.97 -7.67 -10.02
CA TYR A 80 16.21 -7.54 -11.25
C TYR A 80 15.08 -8.56 -11.28
N VAL A 81 13.84 -8.07 -11.34
CA VAL A 81 12.62 -8.88 -11.38
C VAL A 81 11.86 -8.52 -12.65
N GLU A 82 11.80 -9.46 -13.60
CA GLU A 82 11.09 -9.24 -14.85
C GLU A 82 9.59 -9.03 -14.60
N GLY A 83 9.01 -8.02 -15.26
CA GLY A 83 7.58 -7.70 -15.11
C GLY A 83 7.22 -6.96 -13.82
N LEU A 84 8.20 -6.49 -13.04
CA LEU A 84 7.93 -5.64 -11.87
C LEU A 84 7.48 -4.24 -12.30
N ASN A 85 6.22 -3.90 -12.00
CA ASN A 85 5.59 -2.64 -12.42
C ASN A 85 6.20 -1.38 -11.79
N HIS A 86 6.74 -1.48 -10.58
CA HIS A 86 7.32 -0.35 -9.84
C HIS A 86 8.64 -0.77 -9.20
N ASN A 87 9.64 0.11 -9.26
CA ASN A 87 10.90 -0.14 -8.58
C ASN A 87 10.73 0.06 -7.08
N LEU A 88 11.32 -0.81 -6.26
CA LEU A 88 11.11 -0.84 -4.83
C LEU A 88 12.44 -0.69 -4.09
N PHE A 89 12.47 0.17 -3.09
CA PHE A 89 13.51 0.13 -2.07
C PHE A 89 12.99 -0.51 -0.79
N SER A 90 13.77 -1.45 -0.25
CA SER A 90 13.49 -2.06 1.05
C SER A 90 13.92 -1.11 2.17
N VAL A 91 12.96 -0.70 3.02
CA VAL A 91 13.28 0.03 4.25
C VAL A 91 14.16 -0.82 5.17
N GLY A 92 13.87 -2.12 5.28
CA GLY A 92 14.63 -3.04 6.14
C GLY A 92 16.12 -3.07 5.77
N GLN A 93 16.44 -3.12 4.49
CA GLN A 93 17.84 -3.11 4.05
C GLN A 93 18.55 -1.78 4.30
N PHE A 94 17.84 -0.65 4.28
CA PHE A 94 18.43 0.62 4.68
C PHE A 94 18.72 0.63 6.18
N CYS A 95 17.80 0.15 7.01
CA CYS A 95 18.01 0.02 8.44
C CYS A 95 19.17 -0.93 8.77
N ASP A 96 19.29 -2.06 8.05
CA ASP A 96 20.40 -3.01 8.20
C ASP A 96 21.76 -2.41 7.80
N ALA A 97 21.75 -1.32 7.02
CA ALA A 97 22.94 -0.57 6.60
C ALA A 97 23.20 0.65 7.49
N ASP A 98 22.60 0.70 8.68
CA ASP A 98 22.70 1.82 9.63
C ASP A 98 22.23 3.18 9.06
N LEU A 99 21.26 3.16 8.13
CA LEU A 99 20.63 4.37 7.61
C LEU A 99 19.28 4.63 8.29
N GLU A 100 18.97 5.90 8.53
CA GLU A 100 17.67 6.31 9.04
C GLU A 100 16.71 6.58 7.88
N VAL A 101 15.49 6.04 7.95
CA VAL A 101 14.43 6.30 6.98
C VAL A 101 13.30 7.08 7.65
N ALA A 102 13.15 8.35 7.29
CA ALA A 102 12.15 9.25 7.84
C ALA A 102 11.04 9.55 6.84
N PHE A 103 9.80 9.20 7.19
CA PHE A 103 8.61 9.52 6.41
C PHE A 103 7.97 10.83 6.89
N ARG A 104 7.84 11.80 5.98
CA ARG A 104 7.04 13.02 6.16
C ARG A 104 5.84 12.98 5.22
N LYS A 105 4.93 13.95 5.38
CA LYS A 105 3.62 13.98 4.71
C LYS A 105 3.71 13.65 3.21
N SER A 106 4.62 14.29 2.47
CA SER A 106 4.78 14.09 1.02
C SER A 106 6.18 13.66 0.59
N THR A 107 7.04 13.29 1.53
CA THR A 107 8.47 13.01 1.27
C THR A 107 9.01 11.90 2.16
N CYS A 108 9.95 11.15 1.63
CA CYS A 108 10.75 10.18 2.36
C CYS A 108 12.22 10.62 2.28
N PHE A 109 12.90 10.59 3.43
CA PHE A 109 14.33 10.86 3.54
C PHE A 109 15.03 9.59 3.97
N ILE A 110 16.14 9.29 3.31
CA ILE A 110 17.09 8.28 3.76
C ILE A 110 18.35 9.03 4.13
N CYS A 111 18.73 8.98 5.40
CA CYS A 111 19.83 9.76 5.96
C CYS A 111 20.91 8.84 6.54
N ASP A 112 22.16 9.31 6.55
CA ASP A 112 23.19 8.65 7.36
C ASP A 112 22.97 8.91 8.87
N LEU A 113 23.71 8.21 9.73
CA LEU A 113 23.67 8.42 11.19
C LEU A 113 24.09 9.85 11.63
N LYS A 114 24.66 10.66 10.72
CA LYS A 114 25.04 12.05 10.99
C LYS A 114 23.93 13.03 10.60
N GLY A 115 22.82 12.53 10.04
CA GLY A 115 21.68 13.31 9.59
C GLY A 115 21.84 13.94 8.21
N ASN A 116 22.79 13.47 7.39
CA ASN A 116 22.93 13.93 6.02
C ASN A 116 21.92 13.20 5.12
N ASP A 117 21.11 13.96 4.37
CA ASP A 117 20.16 13.41 3.40
C ASP A 117 20.91 12.76 2.23
N LEU A 118 20.78 11.44 2.09
CA LEU A 118 21.41 10.64 1.05
C LEU A 118 20.49 10.47 -0.16
N LEU A 119 19.19 10.29 0.09
CA LEU A 119 18.15 10.15 -0.93
C LEU A 119 16.89 10.87 -0.49
N ILE A 120 16.30 11.62 -1.42
CA ILE A 120 14.99 12.25 -1.25
C ILE A 120 14.07 11.62 -2.29
N ASP A 121 12.99 11.03 -1.81
CA ASP A 121 11.96 10.47 -2.67
C ASP A 121 10.59 11.09 -2.34
N HIS A 122 9.78 11.28 -3.38
CA HIS A 122 8.41 11.73 -3.20
C HIS A 122 7.55 10.52 -2.90
N LEU A 123 6.85 10.56 -1.75
CA LEU A 123 6.02 9.45 -1.37
C LEU A 123 4.87 9.31 -2.38
N CYS A 124 4.68 8.09 -2.91
CA CYS A 124 3.53 7.80 -3.75
C CYS A 124 2.24 8.14 -3.00
N SER A 125 1.33 8.87 -3.65
CA SER A 125 0.05 9.30 -3.05
C SER A 125 -0.76 8.13 -2.49
N SER A 126 -0.73 6.97 -3.16
CA SER A 126 -1.35 5.74 -2.67
C SER A 126 -0.67 5.19 -1.40
N CYS A 127 0.66 5.31 -1.28
CA CYS A 127 1.40 4.90 -0.09
C CYS A 127 1.18 5.87 1.07
N GLU A 128 1.06 7.18 0.81
CA GLU A 128 0.68 8.19 1.82
C GLU A 128 -0.68 7.83 2.44
N LEU A 129 -1.67 7.50 1.61
CA LEU A 129 -3.00 7.08 2.05
C LEU A 129 -2.97 5.72 2.76
N GLY A 130 -2.15 4.78 2.28
CA GLY A 130 -2.02 3.43 2.85
C GLY A 130 -1.26 3.35 4.18
N LYS A 131 -0.29 4.26 4.42
CA LYS A 131 0.49 4.36 5.65
C LYS A 131 0.01 5.47 6.60
N ALA A 132 -1.04 6.21 6.25
CA ALA A 132 -1.64 7.16 7.16
C ALA A 132 -1.99 6.47 8.48
N LYS A 133 -1.34 6.88 9.57
CA LYS A 133 -1.71 6.44 10.92
C LYS A 133 -3.19 6.77 11.06
N ARG A 134 -4.03 5.75 11.24
CA ARG A 134 -5.44 5.96 11.55
C ARG A 134 -5.46 6.93 12.72
N ASN A 135 -5.98 8.13 12.51
CA ASN A 135 -6.15 9.10 13.58
C ASN A 135 -6.80 8.38 14.75
N SER A 136 -6.37 8.69 15.98
CA SER A 136 -7.05 8.20 17.16
C SER A 136 -8.55 8.41 16.93
N PHE A 137 -9.32 7.34 17.01
CA PHE A 137 -10.76 7.48 16.89
C PHE A 137 -11.21 8.43 17.99
N HIS A 138 -11.58 9.65 17.64
CA HIS A 138 -12.48 10.39 18.49
C HIS A 138 -13.75 9.57 18.55
N SER A 139 -14.17 9.20 19.76
CA SER A 139 -15.46 8.57 19.99
C SER A 139 -16.54 9.49 19.41
N LYS A 140 -17.01 9.18 18.20
CA LYS A 140 -18.14 9.90 17.61
C LYS A 140 -19.38 9.47 18.37
N LEU A 141 -19.95 10.38 19.16
CA LEU A 141 -21.22 10.19 19.85
C LEU A 141 -22.43 10.32 18.90
N SER A 142 -22.21 10.84 17.69
CA SER A 142 -23.26 11.05 16.69
C SER A 142 -23.03 10.18 15.44
N PRO A 143 -24.09 9.63 14.82
CA PRO A 143 -24.02 9.03 13.49
C PRO A 143 -23.32 9.93 12.48
N SER A 144 -22.52 9.37 11.58
CA SER A 144 -21.90 10.14 10.48
C SER A 144 -22.89 10.32 9.31
N SER A 145 -23.89 9.45 9.22
CA SER A 145 -24.97 9.47 8.24
C SER A 145 -26.14 10.35 8.68
N LYS A 146 -26.81 10.98 7.70
CA LYS A 146 -27.99 11.85 7.91
C LYS A 146 -29.31 11.18 7.50
N ARG A 147 -29.27 9.98 6.95
CA ARG A 147 -30.42 9.23 6.42
C ARG A 147 -30.19 7.74 6.67
N GLN A 148 -31.28 7.00 6.89
CA GLN A 148 -31.26 5.55 7.06
C GLN A 148 -30.69 4.87 5.80
N LEU A 149 -29.98 3.76 5.99
CA LEU A 149 -29.36 2.95 4.93
C LEU A 149 -28.30 3.68 4.08
N HIS A 150 -27.82 4.85 4.53
CA HIS A 150 -26.75 5.57 3.82
C HIS A 150 -25.39 4.92 4.01
N LEU A 151 -25.12 4.45 5.23
CA LEU A 151 -23.85 3.84 5.59
C LEU A 151 -24.14 2.63 6.47
N LEU A 152 -23.76 1.45 5.97
CA LEU A 152 -23.86 0.20 6.70
C LEU A 152 -22.47 -0.23 7.13
N HIS A 153 -22.30 -0.49 8.43
CA HIS A 153 -21.11 -1.14 8.97
C HIS A 153 -21.36 -2.63 9.01
N MET A 154 -20.53 -3.41 8.32
CA MET A 154 -20.69 -4.86 8.22
C MET A 154 -19.47 -5.56 8.77
N ASP A 155 -19.67 -6.64 9.52
CA ASP A 155 -18.60 -7.47 10.05
C ASP A 155 -18.98 -8.96 10.00
N LEU A 156 -18.01 -9.80 9.66
CA LEU A 156 -18.18 -11.25 9.60
C LEU A 156 -17.30 -11.92 10.65
N CYS A 157 -17.94 -12.40 11.71
CA CYS A 157 -17.28 -12.99 12.85
C CYS A 157 -17.34 -14.53 12.79
N GLY A 158 -16.21 -15.22 12.95
CA GLY A 158 -16.14 -16.69 13.00
C GLY A 158 -14.83 -17.30 12.47
N PRO A 159 -14.63 -18.62 12.66
CA PRO A 159 -15.57 -19.58 13.24
C PRO A 159 -15.65 -19.49 14.78
N MET A 160 -16.86 -19.42 15.31
CA MET A 160 -17.15 -19.46 16.73
C MET A 160 -16.85 -20.84 17.32
N ARG A 161 -16.32 -20.88 18.54
CA ARG A 161 -16.07 -22.12 19.28
C ARG A 161 -17.36 -22.89 19.55
N VAL A 162 -18.44 -22.15 19.81
CA VAL A 162 -19.79 -22.69 20.05
C VAL A 162 -20.63 -22.44 18.80
N ALA A 163 -21.24 -23.49 18.26
CA ALA A 163 -22.18 -23.37 17.15
C ALA A 163 -23.52 -22.83 17.63
N SER A 164 -24.23 -22.13 16.76
CA SER A 164 -25.64 -21.79 16.98
C SER A 164 -26.50 -23.06 17.05
N ILE A 165 -27.77 -22.90 17.45
CA ILE A 165 -28.76 -23.98 17.54
C ILE A 165 -28.83 -24.82 16.24
N ASN A 166 -28.62 -24.19 15.08
CA ASN A 166 -28.63 -24.83 13.76
C ASN A 166 -27.23 -25.24 13.25
N GLY A 167 -26.23 -25.33 14.12
CA GLY A 167 -24.89 -25.78 13.76
C GLY A 167 -24.05 -24.73 13.00
N LYS A 168 -24.49 -23.48 12.93
CA LYS A 168 -23.80 -22.40 12.22
C LYS A 168 -22.71 -21.78 13.09
N ARG A 169 -21.53 -21.49 12.54
CA ARG A 169 -20.36 -21.02 13.31
C ARG A 169 -19.89 -19.63 12.92
N TYR A 170 -20.52 -19.00 11.94
CA TYR A 170 -20.22 -17.62 11.54
C TYR A 170 -21.43 -16.73 11.78
N VAL A 171 -21.16 -15.45 12.05
CA VAL A 171 -22.16 -14.43 12.28
C VAL A 171 -21.81 -13.22 11.43
N LEU A 172 -22.67 -12.89 10.47
CA LEU A 172 -22.63 -11.62 9.74
C LEU A 172 -23.48 -10.61 10.51
N VAL A 173 -22.87 -9.50 10.91
CA VAL A 173 -23.53 -8.38 11.55
C VAL A 173 -23.57 -7.22 10.55
N ILE A 174 -24.75 -6.66 10.32
CA ILE A 174 -24.96 -5.48 9.47
C ILE A 174 -25.60 -4.41 10.34
N MET A 175 -24.97 -3.26 10.48
CA MET A 175 -25.43 -2.16 11.33
C MET A 175 -25.63 -0.90 10.50
N ASP A 176 -26.85 -0.35 10.53
CA ASP A 176 -27.10 0.98 9.98
C ASP A 176 -26.50 2.07 10.88
N ASP A 177 -25.65 2.92 10.30
CA ASP A 177 -24.95 3.97 11.03
C ASP A 177 -25.93 4.99 11.65
N TYR A 178 -27.03 5.31 10.95
CA TYR A 178 -27.99 6.34 11.35
C TYR A 178 -28.90 5.87 12.48
N SER A 179 -29.66 4.81 12.24
CA SER A 179 -30.66 4.28 13.17
C SER A 179 -30.07 3.37 14.24
N ARG A 180 -28.80 2.94 14.08
CA ARG A 180 -28.15 1.91 14.90
C ARG A 180 -28.86 0.54 14.82
N TYR A 181 -29.83 0.38 13.92
CA TYR A 181 -30.50 -0.89 13.70
C TYR A 181 -29.48 -1.92 13.22
N THR A 182 -29.51 -3.10 13.83
CA THR A 182 -28.52 -4.15 13.58
C THR A 182 -29.22 -5.43 13.15
N TRP A 183 -28.91 -5.90 11.94
CA TRP A 183 -29.31 -7.22 11.45
C TRP A 183 -28.18 -8.21 11.73
N THR A 184 -28.55 -9.43 12.13
CA THR A 184 -27.60 -10.49 12.45
C THR A 184 -28.01 -11.76 11.71
N HIS A 185 -27.10 -12.30 10.91
CA HIS A 185 -27.31 -13.51 10.12
C HIS A 185 -26.30 -14.58 10.54
N PHE A 186 -26.80 -15.74 10.93
CA PHE A 186 -25.95 -16.90 11.21
C PHE A 186 -25.63 -17.63 9.92
N LEU A 187 -24.35 -17.95 9.70
CA LEU A 187 -23.84 -18.64 8.49
C LEU A 187 -23.07 -19.91 8.85
N ARG A 188 -23.20 -20.94 8.00
CA ARG A 188 -22.45 -22.20 8.20
C ARG A 188 -20.98 -22.05 7.79
N SER A 189 -20.74 -21.28 6.73
CA SER A 189 -19.44 -20.96 6.17
C SER A 189 -19.41 -19.51 5.66
N LYS A 190 -18.21 -18.99 5.35
CA LYS A 190 -18.05 -17.58 4.93
C LYS A 190 -18.59 -17.31 3.53
N ASP A 191 -18.60 -18.32 2.67
CA ASP A 191 -19.08 -18.27 1.28
C ASP A 191 -20.60 -18.09 1.17
N GLU A 192 -21.39 -18.29 2.23
CA GLU A 192 -22.83 -17.94 2.27
C GLU A 192 -23.07 -16.42 2.31
N THR A 193 -22.05 -15.60 2.59
CA THR A 193 -22.18 -14.14 2.81
C THR A 193 -22.77 -13.39 1.61
N PRO A 194 -22.33 -13.62 0.35
CA PRO A 194 -22.87 -12.88 -0.80
C PRO A 194 -24.36 -13.11 -1.01
N GLU A 195 -24.85 -14.33 -0.82
CA GLU A 195 -26.28 -14.67 -0.96
C GLU A 195 -27.11 -13.93 0.09
N VAL A 196 -26.66 -13.95 1.34
CA VAL A 196 -27.33 -13.23 2.44
C VAL A 196 -27.34 -11.72 2.23
N LEU A 197 -26.27 -11.15 1.65
CA LEU A 197 -26.23 -9.72 1.32
C LEU A 197 -27.20 -9.38 0.19
N ILE A 198 -27.31 -10.22 -0.84
CA ILE A 198 -28.29 -10.02 -1.93
C ILE A 198 -29.71 -10.04 -1.38
N ASP A 199 -30.04 -10.99 -0.51
CA ASP A 199 -31.37 -11.08 0.11
C ASP A 199 -31.64 -9.92 1.06
N PHE A 200 -30.64 -9.49 1.83
CA PHE A 200 -30.73 -8.29 2.66
C PHE A 200 -31.05 -7.05 1.82
N LEU A 201 -30.35 -6.85 0.70
CA LEU A 201 -30.57 -5.70 -0.19
C LEU A 201 -31.94 -5.72 -0.88
N ARG A 202 -32.56 -6.90 -1.04
CA ARG A 202 -33.93 -7.03 -1.55
C ARG A 202 -34.99 -6.75 -0.50
N LEU A 203 -34.65 -6.92 0.78
CA LEU A 203 -35.56 -6.76 1.90
C LEU A 203 -35.72 -5.28 2.32
N VAL A 204 -34.66 -4.48 2.13
CA VAL A 204 -34.57 -3.08 2.59
C VAL A 204 -34.92 -2.05 1.52
#